data_AF-A0A2M7ASN2-F1
#
_entry.id   AF-A0A2M7ASN2-F1
#
_cell.length_a   1.000
_cell.length_b   1.000
_cell.length_c   1.000
_cell.angle_alpha   90.00
_cell.angle_beta   90.00
_cell.angle_gamma   90.00
#
_symmetry.space_group_name_H-M   'P 1'
#
loop_
_entity.id
_entity.type
_entity.pdbx_description
1 polymer ?
#
loop_
_entity_poly.entity_id
_entity_poly.type
_entity_poly.pdbx_seq_one_letter_code
_entity_poly.pdbx_strand_id
1 'polypeptide(L)'
;MLSKEDLKKKKGESSQQLDFVESVTTANNIKKKRLSIFIFLFLTVGVSLVFLLYNKFKNQQLFIKLPQINIKISDIIPKPNPIAHIISVDPNSWQVCLFDLSTSKKVFDHHCPLTSIPVSLPSTPSTILKSSLPNGLEIKENIITQNNSIDFSAVITSPIRRLLLVIKIFGSSPLSGSQKLIPEVAQALYWRFSTP
;
A
#
# COMPACT_ATOMS: atom_id res chain seq x y z
N MET A 1 -91.13 -32.11 -29.10
CA MET A 1 -89.68 -32.01 -29.31
C MET A 1 -89.41 -32.09 -30.81
N LEU A 2 -88.98 -30.97 -31.40
CA LEU A 2 -88.31 -30.96 -32.70
C LEU A 2 -86.87 -30.49 -32.48
N SER A 3 -85.95 -31.11 -33.21
CA SER A 3 -84.50 -31.05 -32.98
C SER A 3 -83.94 -29.64 -33.19
N LYS A 4 -82.91 -29.29 -32.40
CA LYS A 4 -82.17 -28.01 -32.50
C LYS A 4 -81.45 -27.83 -33.84
N GLU A 5 -81.45 -28.84 -34.70
CA GLU A 5 -80.84 -28.84 -36.02
C GLU A 5 -81.71 -28.15 -37.08
N ASP A 6 -83.04 -28.14 -36.93
CA ASP A 6 -83.96 -27.47 -37.88
C ASP A 6 -83.98 -25.94 -37.71
N LEU A 7 -83.65 -25.43 -36.51
CA LEU A 7 -83.53 -23.99 -36.25
C LEU A 7 -82.28 -23.38 -36.91
N LYS A 8 -81.25 -24.19 -37.20
CA LYS A 8 -80.04 -23.73 -37.90
C LYS A 8 -80.24 -23.60 -39.41
N LYS A 9 -81.21 -24.29 -40.01
CA LYS A 9 -81.44 -24.25 -41.46
C LYS A 9 -82.30 -23.08 -41.96
N LYS A 10 -83.00 -22.35 -41.08
CA LYS A 10 -83.95 -21.29 -41.49
C LYS A 10 -83.51 -19.85 -41.26
N LYS A 11 -82.24 -19.61 -40.87
CA LYS A 11 -81.68 -18.26 -40.79
C LYS A 11 -80.60 -17.97 -41.84
N GLY A 12 -80.49 -18.83 -42.84
CA GLY A 12 -79.98 -18.44 -44.15
C GLY A 12 -81.17 -18.02 -45.00
N GLU A 13 -81.47 -16.72 -45.03
CA GLU A 13 -81.82 -15.96 -46.24
C GLU A 13 -82.51 -14.63 -45.89
N SER A 14 -81.87 -13.57 -46.41
CA SER A 14 -82.40 -12.23 -46.64
C SER A 14 -82.70 -11.34 -45.42
N SER A 15 -81.73 -10.51 -45.09
CA SER A 15 -81.94 -9.06 -45.20
C SER A 15 -80.57 -8.37 -45.21
N GLN A 16 -80.14 -7.96 -46.40
CA GLN A 16 -79.04 -7.03 -46.62
C GLN A 16 -79.33 -5.73 -45.88
N GLN A 17 -78.77 -5.53 -44.68
CA GLN A 17 -78.52 -4.19 -44.17
C GLN A 17 -77.59 -4.23 -42.95
N LEU A 18 -76.58 -3.35 -43.00
CA LEU A 18 -75.66 -2.95 -41.94
C LEU A 18 -74.34 -3.74 -41.78
N ASP A 19 -73.66 -4.01 -42.88
CA ASP A 19 -72.26 -4.51 -42.89
C ASP A 19 -71.19 -3.39 -42.66
N PHE A 20 -71.61 -2.21 -42.18
CA PHE A 20 -70.73 -1.06 -41.96
C PHE A 20 -70.31 -0.85 -40.50
N VAL A 21 -70.91 -1.57 -39.53
CA VAL A 21 -70.56 -1.43 -38.10
C VAL A 21 -69.53 -2.48 -37.67
N GLU A 22 -69.56 -3.68 -38.26
CA GLU A 22 -68.67 -4.79 -37.88
C GLU A 22 -67.25 -4.68 -38.50
N SER A 23 -67.11 -3.94 -39.60
CA SER A 23 -65.82 -3.66 -40.24
C SER A 23 -64.95 -2.67 -39.46
N VAL A 24 -65.56 -1.70 -38.75
CA VAL A 24 -64.83 -0.71 -37.94
C VAL A 24 -64.30 -1.36 -36.64
N THR A 25 -65.07 -2.24 -36.02
CA THR A 25 -64.65 -3.00 -34.81
C THR A 25 -63.62 -4.07 -35.13
N THR A 26 -63.72 -4.80 -36.25
CA THR A 26 -62.68 -5.75 -36.66
C THR A 26 -61.38 -5.05 -37.07
N ALA A 27 -61.43 -3.95 -37.82
CA ALA A 27 -60.23 -3.18 -38.16
C ALA A 27 -59.50 -2.62 -36.92
N ASN A 28 -60.24 -2.11 -35.93
CA ASN A 28 -59.66 -1.64 -34.67
C ASN A 28 -59.11 -2.80 -33.82
N ASN A 29 -59.77 -3.96 -33.79
CA ASN A 29 -59.27 -5.14 -33.09
C ASN A 29 -58.01 -5.72 -33.75
N ILE A 30 -57.91 -5.69 -35.09
CA ILE A 30 -56.71 -6.09 -35.84
C ILE A 30 -55.55 -5.11 -35.57
N LYS A 31 -55.81 -3.80 -35.55
CA LYS A 31 -54.80 -2.78 -35.20
C LYS A 31 -54.30 -2.95 -33.75
N LYS A 32 -55.19 -3.22 -32.79
CA LYS A 32 -54.82 -3.52 -31.39
C LYS A 32 -54.01 -4.81 -31.26
N LYS A 33 -54.36 -5.87 -32.00
CA LYS A 33 -53.56 -7.11 -32.04
C LYS A 33 -52.17 -6.88 -32.61
N ARG A 34 -52.05 -6.11 -33.71
CA ARG A 34 -50.75 -5.75 -34.30
C ARG A 34 -49.91 -4.90 -33.34
N LEU A 35 -50.50 -3.92 -32.66
CA LEU A 35 -49.82 -3.11 -31.65
C LEU A 35 -49.32 -3.98 -30.49
N SER A 36 -50.15 -4.91 -30.00
CA SER A 36 -49.76 -5.86 -28.94
C SER A 36 -48.56 -6.71 -29.38
N ILE A 37 -48.57 -7.23 -30.60
CA ILE A 37 -47.44 -7.98 -31.17
C ILE A 37 -46.17 -7.12 -31.19
N PHE A 38 -46.26 -5.86 -31.65
CA PHE A 38 -45.11 -4.96 -31.65
C PHE A 38 -44.58 -4.67 -30.24
N ILE A 39 -45.46 -4.49 -29.25
CA ILE A 39 -45.08 -4.29 -27.85
C ILE A 39 -44.36 -5.53 -27.32
N PHE A 40 -44.93 -6.73 -27.51
CA PHE A 40 -44.29 -7.98 -27.09
C PHE A 40 -42.95 -8.22 -27.78
N LEU A 41 -42.82 -7.83 -29.04
CA LEU A 41 -41.58 -7.97 -29.80
C LEU A 41 -40.52 -6.97 -29.29
N PHE A 42 -40.90 -5.73 -28.99
CA PHE A 42 -40.01 -4.75 -28.38
C PHE A 42 -39.56 -5.19 -26.98
N LEU A 43 -40.46 -5.79 -26.21
CA LEU A 43 -40.20 -6.24 -24.85
C LEU A 43 -39.30 -7.48 -24.83
N THR A 44 -39.52 -8.43 -25.75
CA THR A 44 -38.66 -9.62 -25.87
C THR A 44 -37.26 -9.27 -26.40
N VAL A 45 -37.17 -8.41 -27.42
CA VAL A 45 -35.87 -7.92 -27.93
C VAL A 45 -35.16 -7.07 -26.86
N GLY A 46 -35.89 -6.20 -26.16
CA GLY A 46 -35.36 -5.38 -25.07
C GLY A 46 -34.80 -6.21 -23.92
N VAL A 47 -35.57 -7.20 -23.43
CA VAL A 47 -35.12 -8.11 -22.36
C VAL A 47 -33.93 -8.95 -22.83
N SER A 48 -33.94 -9.44 -24.07
CA SER A 48 -32.79 -10.17 -24.65
C SER A 48 -31.53 -9.31 -24.69
N LEU A 49 -31.65 -8.05 -25.10
CA LEU A 49 -30.54 -7.09 -25.14
C LEU A 49 -29.98 -6.81 -23.74
N VAL A 50 -30.86 -6.64 -22.73
CA VAL A 50 -30.46 -6.46 -21.33
C VAL A 50 -29.72 -7.69 -20.80
N PHE A 51 -30.19 -8.90 -21.10
CA PHE A 51 -29.49 -10.14 -20.73
C PHE A 51 -28.13 -10.27 -21.42
N LEU A 52 -28.03 -9.91 -22.70
CA LEU A 52 -26.75 -9.93 -23.44
C LEU A 52 -25.75 -8.93 -22.87
N LEU A 53 -26.19 -7.71 -22.58
CA LEU A 53 -25.35 -6.68 -21.94
C LEU A 53 -24.93 -7.12 -20.54
N TYR A 54 -25.86 -7.59 -19.73
CA TYR A 54 -25.57 -8.10 -18.39
C TYR A 54 -24.56 -9.24 -18.42
N ASN A 55 -24.69 -10.19 -19.34
CA ASN A 55 -23.75 -11.31 -19.45
C ASN A 55 -22.36 -10.86 -19.94
N LYS A 56 -22.28 -9.86 -20.85
CA LYS A 56 -21.01 -9.26 -21.25
C LYS A 56 -20.32 -8.53 -20.09
N PHE A 57 -21.06 -7.73 -19.32
CA PHE A 57 -20.49 -6.97 -18.20
C PHE A 57 -20.19 -7.84 -16.98
N LYS A 58 -20.97 -8.90 -16.73
CA LYS A 58 -20.71 -9.84 -15.62
C LYS A 58 -19.41 -10.62 -15.81
N ASN A 59 -19.07 -10.98 -17.05
CA ASN A 59 -17.84 -11.71 -17.37
C ASN A 59 -16.65 -10.81 -17.72
N GLN A 60 -16.86 -9.51 -17.89
CA GLN A 60 -15.76 -8.56 -17.93
C GLN A 60 -15.43 -8.18 -16.49
N GLN A 61 -14.41 -8.84 -15.92
CA GLN A 61 -13.65 -8.23 -14.83
C GLN A 61 -13.16 -6.88 -15.36
N LEU A 62 -13.85 -5.80 -14.97
CA LEU A 62 -13.44 -4.43 -15.18
C LEU A 62 -12.14 -4.22 -14.42
N PHE A 63 -11.04 -4.70 -15.00
CA PHE A 63 -9.69 -4.29 -14.65
C PHE A 63 -9.54 -2.86 -15.14
N ILE A 64 -10.17 -1.94 -14.41
CA ILE A 64 -9.71 -0.57 -14.34
C ILE A 64 -8.33 -0.71 -13.71
N LYS A 65 -7.31 -0.86 -14.56
CA LYS A 65 -5.92 -0.68 -14.15
C LYS A 65 -5.82 0.78 -13.76
N LEU A 66 -6.10 1.08 -12.49
CA LEU A 66 -5.63 2.33 -11.93
C LEU A 66 -4.13 2.38 -12.25
N PRO A 67 -3.64 3.46 -12.88
CA PRO A 67 -2.21 3.60 -13.07
C PRO A 67 -1.59 3.41 -11.70
N GLN A 68 -0.73 2.41 -11.56
CA GLN A 68 0.04 2.20 -10.35
C GLN A 68 1.01 3.39 -10.28
N ILE A 69 0.52 4.48 -9.71
CA ILE A 69 1.31 5.64 -9.37
C ILE A 69 2.20 5.16 -8.21
N ASN A 70 3.35 4.59 -8.59
CA ASN A 70 4.41 4.19 -7.68
C ASN A 70 5.15 5.47 -7.24
N ILE A 71 4.44 6.39 -6.58
CA ILE A 71 5.12 7.46 -5.85
C ILE A 71 5.73 6.77 -4.64
N LYS A 72 7.05 6.65 -4.63
CA LYS A 72 7.81 6.37 -3.42
C LYS A 72 7.68 7.57 -2.48
N ILE A 73 6.53 7.66 -1.78
CA ILE A 73 6.27 8.71 -0.78
C ILE A 73 7.32 8.63 0.35
N SER A 74 7.99 7.48 0.52
CA SER A 74 9.09 7.29 1.46
C SER A 74 10.32 8.17 1.20
N ASP A 75 10.51 8.72 -0.01
CA ASP A 75 11.68 9.54 -0.33
C ASP A 75 11.42 11.05 -0.13
N ILE A 76 10.15 11.45 0.08
CA ILE A 76 9.74 12.87 0.15
C ILE A 76 9.60 13.35 1.60
N ILE A 77 9.33 12.45 2.55
CA ILE A 77 9.27 12.78 3.97
C ILE A 77 10.65 12.54 4.57
N PRO A 78 11.42 13.59 4.94
CA PRO A 78 12.67 13.41 5.65
C PRO A 78 12.39 12.64 6.94
N LYS A 79 12.94 11.43 7.03
CA LYS A 79 12.85 10.62 8.24
C LYS A 79 13.53 11.40 9.37
N PRO A 80 12.86 11.61 10.52
CA PRO A 80 13.46 12.35 11.63
C PRO A 80 14.77 11.70 12.04
N ASN A 81 15.77 12.52 12.34
CA ASN A 81 17.06 12.04 12.82
C ASN A 81 16.85 11.30 14.15
N PRO A 82 17.12 9.98 14.22
CA PRO A 82 16.77 9.15 15.37
C PRO A 82 17.50 9.57 16.65
N ILE A 83 18.63 10.27 16.54
CA ILE A 83 19.46 10.62 17.70
C ILE A 83 19.30 12.09 18.13
N ALA A 84 18.53 12.90 17.38
CA ALA A 84 18.46 14.35 17.59
C ALA A 84 17.99 14.75 19.01
N HIS A 85 17.13 13.96 19.64
CA HIS A 85 16.69 14.19 21.02
C HIS A 85 17.80 13.92 22.05
N ILE A 86 18.66 12.92 21.78
CA ILE A 86 19.73 12.47 22.68
C ILE A 86 20.90 13.46 22.68
N ILE A 87 21.30 13.93 21.49
CA ILE A 87 22.44 14.85 21.32
C ILE A 87 22.03 16.33 21.40
N SER A 88 20.77 16.62 21.73
CA SER A 88 20.20 17.98 21.72
C SER A 88 20.91 18.97 22.65
N VAL A 89 21.59 18.47 23.67
CA VAL A 89 22.30 19.28 24.68
C VAL A 89 23.56 19.92 24.11
N ASP A 90 24.33 19.19 23.29
CA ASP A 90 25.59 19.69 22.71
C ASP A 90 25.75 19.26 21.23
N PRO A 91 24.85 19.61 20.31
CA PRO A 91 24.78 19.00 18.97
C PRO A 91 26.04 19.19 18.12
N ASN A 92 26.80 20.27 18.34
CA ASN A 92 28.04 20.54 17.60
C ASN A 92 29.26 19.78 18.16
N SER A 93 29.13 19.18 19.35
CA SER A 93 30.21 18.38 19.97
C SER A 93 30.23 16.94 19.47
N TRP A 94 29.15 16.48 18.82
CA TRP A 94 28.98 15.10 18.40
C TRP A 94 29.21 14.92 16.90
N GLN A 95 30.04 13.93 16.57
CA GLN A 95 30.15 13.38 15.23
C GLN A 95 29.79 11.91 15.30
N VAL A 96 28.81 11.49 14.50
CA VAL A 96 28.33 10.11 14.49
C VAL A 96 28.26 9.60 13.07
N CYS A 97 28.93 8.48 12.84
CA CYS A 97 28.97 7.78 11.56
C CYS A 97 28.47 6.35 11.76
N LEU A 98 27.54 5.89 10.93
CA LEU A 98 27.17 4.49 10.87
C LEU A 98 27.42 3.96 9.46
N PHE A 99 28.22 2.90 9.38
CA PHE A 99 28.47 2.18 8.14
C PHE A 99 27.86 0.79 8.23
N ASP A 100 27.25 0.35 7.14
CA ASP A 100 26.92 -1.04 6.94
C ASP A 100 28.10 -1.73 6.26
N LEU A 101 28.78 -2.62 6.99
CA LEU A 101 29.93 -3.36 6.50
C LEU A 101 29.53 -4.40 5.45
N SER A 102 28.28 -4.87 5.44
CA SER A 102 27.79 -5.83 4.45
C SER A 102 27.65 -5.18 3.07
N THR A 103 27.22 -3.92 3.02
CA THR A 103 27.05 -3.16 1.76
C THR A 103 28.18 -2.18 1.49
N SER A 104 29.12 -2.03 2.44
CA SER A 104 30.21 -1.06 2.43
C SER A 104 29.75 0.40 2.24
N LYS A 105 28.55 0.74 2.74
CA LYS A 105 27.94 2.06 2.59
C LYS A 105 27.74 2.76 3.92
N LYS A 106 27.88 4.09 3.90
CA LYS A 106 27.44 4.94 5.01
C LYS A 106 25.92 4.99 5.01
N VAL A 107 25.31 4.58 6.12
CA VAL A 107 23.84 4.51 6.28
C VAL A 107 23.31 5.62 7.18
N PHE A 108 24.16 6.22 8.01
CA PHE A 108 23.82 7.37 8.83
C PHE A 108 25.01 8.34 8.97
N ASP A 109 24.70 9.62 8.97
CA ASP A 109 25.66 10.72 9.08
C ASP A 109 25.08 11.82 9.98
N HIS A 110 25.84 12.14 11.04
CA HIS A 110 25.65 13.36 11.81
C HIS A 110 27.01 14.04 11.99
N HIS A 111 27.26 15.11 11.24
CA HIS A 111 28.54 15.84 11.20
C HIS A 111 29.76 14.92 11.00
N CYS A 112 29.58 13.81 10.27
CA CYS A 112 30.61 12.79 10.11
C CYS A 112 31.63 13.18 9.03
N PRO A 113 32.92 13.39 9.37
CA PRO A 113 33.95 13.68 8.37
C PRO A 113 34.39 12.44 7.58
N LEU A 114 34.02 11.24 8.03
CA LEU A 114 34.42 9.98 7.38
C LEU A 114 33.60 9.73 6.11
N THR A 115 34.32 9.55 5.01
CA THR A 115 33.77 9.23 3.69
C THR A 115 33.78 7.73 3.39
N SER A 116 34.66 6.96 4.05
CA SER A 116 34.82 5.51 3.89
C SER A 116 34.97 4.78 5.22
N ILE A 117 34.82 3.45 5.18
CA ILE A 117 35.06 2.58 6.32
C ILE A 117 36.55 2.65 6.71
N PRO A 118 36.88 2.89 7.99
CA PRO A 118 38.26 2.86 8.47
C PRO A 118 38.88 1.47 8.34
N VAL A 119 40.18 1.42 8.04
CA VAL A 119 40.94 0.18 7.80
C VAL A 119 41.06 -0.67 9.06
N SER A 120 41.14 -0.03 10.24
CA SER A 120 41.19 -0.70 11.54
C SER A 120 39.79 -0.82 12.13
N LEU A 121 39.35 -2.06 12.33
CA LEU A 121 38.09 -2.37 13.02
C LEU A 121 38.38 -2.65 14.51
N PRO A 122 37.49 -2.23 15.41
CA PRO A 122 37.60 -2.56 16.83
C PRO A 122 37.54 -4.07 17.03
N SER A 123 38.41 -4.56 17.92
CA SER A 123 38.61 -5.99 18.19
C SER A 123 38.27 -6.41 19.63
N THR A 124 38.19 -5.46 20.57
CA THR A 124 37.98 -5.78 21.98
C THR A 124 36.50 -6.02 22.29
N PRO A 125 36.13 -7.02 23.11
CA PRO A 125 34.73 -7.29 23.42
C PRO A 125 34.06 -6.12 24.14
N SER A 126 32.79 -5.86 23.82
CA SER A 126 32.06 -4.73 24.37
C SER A 126 31.78 -4.84 25.86
N THR A 127 32.04 -3.74 26.56
CA THR A 127 31.72 -3.49 27.97
C THR A 127 30.56 -2.52 28.13
N ILE A 128 30.44 -1.51 27.25
CA ILE A 128 29.45 -0.45 27.38
C ILE A 128 28.17 -0.75 26.61
N LEU A 129 28.27 -1.18 25.34
CA LEU A 129 27.09 -1.39 24.50
C LEU A 129 26.35 -2.70 24.80
N LYS A 130 27.05 -3.68 25.39
CA LYS A 130 26.49 -5.01 25.67
C LYS A 130 25.25 -4.97 26.56
N SER A 131 25.12 -3.97 27.44
CA SER A 131 23.95 -3.81 28.32
C SER A 131 22.73 -3.20 27.63
N SER A 132 22.94 -2.47 26.53
CA SER A 132 21.90 -1.66 25.88
C SER A 132 21.39 -2.29 24.58
N LEU A 133 22.15 -3.22 24.00
CA LEU A 133 21.79 -3.94 22.79
C LEU A 133 21.22 -5.34 23.10
N PRO A 134 20.42 -5.92 22.19
CA PRO A 134 19.85 -7.26 22.36
C PRO A 134 20.91 -8.34 22.62
N ASN A 135 20.53 -9.32 23.43
CA ASN A 135 21.34 -10.51 23.67
C ASN A 135 21.56 -11.31 22.37
N GLY A 136 22.74 -11.92 22.22
CA GLY A 136 23.10 -12.74 21.07
C GLY A 136 23.84 -12.00 19.95
N LEU A 137 24.12 -10.70 20.11
CA LEU A 137 24.96 -9.92 19.20
C LEU A 137 26.44 -10.06 19.57
N GLU A 138 27.31 -10.23 18.57
CA GLU A 138 28.75 -10.10 18.77
C GLU A 138 29.14 -8.63 18.62
N ILE A 139 29.54 -8.00 19.72
CA ILE A 139 29.88 -6.58 19.77
C ILE A 139 31.34 -6.44 20.15
N LYS A 140 32.11 -5.79 19.28
CA LYS A 140 33.50 -5.40 19.54
C LYS A 140 33.60 -3.89 19.56
N GLU A 141 34.16 -3.31 20.60
CA GLU A 141 34.33 -1.87 20.74
C GLU A 141 35.79 -1.47 20.93
N ASN A 142 36.06 -0.18 20.79
CA ASN A 142 37.32 0.45 21.18
C ASN A 142 36.97 1.88 21.63
N ILE A 143 37.51 2.27 22.78
CA ILE A 143 37.20 3.54 23.43
C ILE A 143 38.53 4.20 23.76
N ILE A 144 38.75 5.37 23.18
CA ILE A 144 39.92 6.20 23.43
C ILE A 144 39.45 7.51 24.02
N THR A 145 39.66 7.67 25.32
CA THR A 145 39.36 8.91 26.03
C THR A 145 40.62 9.77 26.10
N GLN A 146 40.52 11.00 25.60
CA GLN A 146 41.54 12.03 25.72
C GLN A 146 40.99 13.18 26.57
N ASN A 147 41.87 14.09 26.99
CA ASN A 147 41.52 15.17 27.93
C ASN A 147 40.32 16.04 27.49
N ASN A 148 40.04 16.16 26.19
CA ASN A 148 38.94 16.98 25.66
C ASN A 148 38.10 16.28 24.58
N SER A 149 38.29 14.97 24.39
CA SER A 149 37.54 14.22 23.40
C SER A 149 37.40 12.75 23.75
N ILE A 150 36.31 12.14 23.29
CA ILE A 150 36.09 10.70 23.35
C ILE A 150 35.94 10.20 21.91
N ASP A 151 36.83 9.31 21.51
CA ASP A 151 36.72 8.56 20.27
C ASP A 151 36.21 7.16 20.60
N PHE A 152 35.01 6.84 20.13
CA PHE A 152 34.34 5.57 20.34
C PHE A 152 34.11 4.89 19.00
N SER A 153 34.44 3.61 18.90
CA SER A 153 34.12 2.81 17.73
C SER A 153 33.58 1.45 18.15
N ALA A 154 32.58 0.95 17.46
CA ALA A 154 32.01 -0.37 17.71
C ALA A 154 31.57 -1.07 16.43
N VAL A 155 31.90 -2.36 16.35
CA VAL A 155 31.37 -3.28 15.35
C VAL A 155 30.30 -4.12 16.02
N ILE A 156 29.07 -3.98 15.52
CA ILE A 156 27.90 -4.73 15.96
C ILE A 156 27.59 -5.75 14.88
N THR A 157 27.75 -7.02 15.20
CA THR A 157 27.50 -8.13 14.28
C THR A 157 26.21 -8.84 14.69
N SER A 158 25.22 -8.79 13.81
CA SER A 158 23.99 -9.58 13.90
C SER A 158 23.98 -10.63 12.79
N PRO A 159 23.08 -11.64 12.86
CA PRO A 159 22.95 -12.63 11.80
C PRO A 159 22.61 -12.04 10.42
N ILE A 160 22.00 -10.85 10.39
CA ILE A 160 21.48 -10.22 9.16
C ILE A 160 22.39 -9.09 8.67
N ARG A 161 22.99 -8.33 9.59
CA ARG A 161 23.79 -7.14 9.26
C ARG A 161 25.02 -7.03 10.14
N ARG A 162 26.05 -6.41 9.58
CA ARG A 162 27.27 -6.06 10.31
C ARG A 162 27.47 -4.55 10.22
N LEU A 163 27.30 -3.87 11.34
CA LEU A 163 27.33 -2.42 11.41
C LEU A 163 28.61 -1.94 12.09
N LEU A 164 29.20 -0.86 11.60
CA LEU A 164 30.28 -0.12 12.24
C LEU A 164 29.77 1.25 12.66
N LEU A 165 29.75 1.48 13.96
CA LEU A 165 29.44 2.75 14.59
C LEU A 165 30.75 3.45 14.97
N VAL A 166 30.90 4.70 14.56
CA VAL A 166 32.01 5.58 14.97
C VAL A 166 31.41 6.84 15.54
N ILE A 167 31.77 7.17 16.78
CA ILE A 167 31.31 8.35 17.50
C ILE A 167 32.54 9.11 17.97
N LYS A 168 32.57 10.41 17.71
CA LYS A 168 33.56 11.32 18.25
C LYS A 168 32.86 12.45 18.97
N ILE A 169 33.22 12.65 20.24
CA ILE A 169 32.66 13.71 21.09
C ILE A 169 33.80 14.66 21.44
N PHE A 170 33.65 15.96 21.24
CA PHE A 170 34.67 16.95 21.57
C PHE A 170 34.08 18.22 22.18
N GLY A 171 34.74 18.79 23.19
CA GLY A 171 34.32 20.07 23.78
C GLY A 171 33.00 20.05 24.56
N SER A 172 32.47 18.86 24.88
CA SER A 172 31.34 18.72 25.81
C SER A 172 31.82 18.78 27.26
N SER A 173 31.09 19.47 28.13
CA SER A 173 31.43 19.63 29.55
C SER A 173 30.23 19.36 30.45
N PRO A 174 30.23 18.28 31.26
CA PRO A 174 31.29 17.29 31.42
C PRO A 174 31.25 16.17 30.35
N LEU A 175 32.41 15.82 29.79
CA LEU A 175 32.57 14.70 28.85
C LEU A 175 32.01 13.36 29.35
N SER A 176 32.06 13.13 30.66
CA SER A 176 31.51 11.92 31.30
C SER A 176 29.98 11.83 31.21
N GLY A 177 29.27 12.95 31.14
CA GLY A 177 27.83 12.98 30.89
C GLY A 177 27.52 12.50 29.47
N SER A 178 28.23 13.04 28.49
CA SER A 178 28.08 12.67 27.08
C SER A 178 28.49 11.23 26.79
N GLN A 179 29.52 10.69 27.45
CA GLN A 179 29.89 9.28 27.32
C GLN A 179 28.75 8.33 27.69
N LYS A 180 27.94 8.67 28.71
CA LYS A 180 26.81 7.86 29.16
C LYS A 180 25.67 7.78 28.14
N LEU A 181 25.63 8.69 27.17
CA LEU A 181 24.62 8.72 26.11
C LEU A 181 25.00 7.84 24.90
N ILE A 182 26.27 7.40 24.80
CA ILE A 182 26.75 6.52 23.72
C ILE A 182 25.89 5.24 23.56
N PRO A 183 25.53 4.50 24.63
CA PRO A 183 24.69 3.31 24.50
C PRO A 183 23.30 3.61 23.93
N GLU A 184 22.70 4.73 24.32
CA GLU A 184 21.37 5.16 23.85
C GLU A 184 21.41 5.52 22.36
N VAL A 185 22.46 6.25 21.93
CA VAL A 185 22.73 6.56 20.52
C VAL A 185 22.91 5.27 19.71
N ALA A 186 23.72 4.34 20.20
CA ALA A 186 23.96 3.06 19.53
C ALA A 186 22.67 2.23 19.42
N GLN A 187 21.85 2.21 20.46
CA GLN A 187 20.57 1.50 20.47
C GLN A 187 19.58 2.09 19.47
N ALA A 188 19.40 3.42 19.45
CA ALA A 188 18.52 4.10 18.52
C ALA A 188 18.91 3.84 17.05
N LEU A 189 20.22 3.89 16.75
CA LEU A 189 20.75 3.60 15.44
C LEU A 189 20.61 2.13 15.06
N TYR A 190 20.89 1.22 15.99
CA TYR A 190 20.72 -0.21 15.77
C TYR A 190 19.27 -0.53 15.38
N TRP A 191 18.28 -0.11 16.15
CA TRP A 191 16.87 -0.38 15.82
C TRP A 191 16.42 0.23 14.50
N ARG A 192 16.97 1.40 14.15
CA ARG A 192 16.63 2.07 12.90
C ARG A 192 17.16 1.35 11.65
N PHE A 193 18.36 0.79 11.74
CA PHE A 193 19.10 0.29 10.57
C PHE A 193 19.37 -1.22 10.58
N SER A 194 18.95 -1.93 11.63
CA SER A 194 19.05 -3.40 11.70
C SER A 194 17.82 -4.13 11.14
N THR A 195 16.67 -3.45 11.04
CA THR A 195 15.46 -4.03 10.44
C THR A 195 15.55 -4.04 8.91
N PRO A 196 15.04 -5.09 8.24
CA PRO A 196 15.04 -5.20 6.78
C PRO A 196 14.28 -4.07 6.08
#